data_AF-U1WQE5-F1
#
_entry.id   AF-U1WQE5-F1
#
_cell.length_a   1.000
_cell.length_b   1.000
_cell.length_c   1.000
_cell.angle_alpha   90.00
_cell.angle_beta   90.00
_cell.angle_gamma   90.00
#
_symmetry.space_group_name_H-M   'P 1'
#
loop_
_entity.id
_entity.type
_entity.pdbx_description
1 polymer ?
#
loop_
_entity_poly.entity_id
_entity_poly.type
_entity_poly.pdbx_seq_one_letter_code
_entity_poly.pdbx_strand_id
1 'polypeptide(L)'
;MNYNFMLWGENLEFNDQDLFFIKLYLEGERLADDACRQIENIYDKQCSSLRDMERKLFDEIHNELDRISEKYYLKLQERGQYSINRDDFAPYVFRHSFRSFEIIKELKELYQHASRNKDSTTMIKIYRDTNTRNEIIESLYIDILHMHQAYLDFLRDFEELNLITFDFLARKKAIQIYDNLYSRDVPEQYWIEACVEMLENWPLEPAFYQLAVELLGDESGELKRLAEFVGLSIDVESINKSEVSASLALGDNKLDIDNTLKDNMVYKLLKEYLEEGLLYVLNSTLNLLDNSWKKRTFIYSSDRPVLEKFEYAFKKFAFLDIDENPLILHDSSLLKSGGAGFLITNKRIHADVFGKGKMSFLFNEIYSIDANTQYVILNEKFFISIYPIDQEDKKLIWELIQFYITIIPNIKCTYEQTVEHESINLENHNNPNTKDPAGIYNRIRSDELKKKLFYLNQNVKADAKLNKIITTYANLDLDEKMIMGYDDTVFGSAKNGFLLTNKGIHIKGLIQKARFISYEEINEIFLKGFSKELYINNIEVSLTQLSERHSKEELVSLLKYISGLSR
;
A
#
# COMPACT_ATOMS: atom_id res chain seq x y z
N MET A 1 27.10 39.69 -2.44
CA MET A 1 26.26 39.95 -1.26
C MET A 1 25.82 38.59 -0.78
N ASN A 2 26.21 38.14 0.42
CA ASN A 2 25.85 36.79 0.87
C ASN A 2 24.37 36.79 1.27
N TYR A 3 23.64 35.76 0.84
CA TYR A 3 22.26 35.52 1.23
C TYR A 3 22.27 34.42 2.28
N ASN A 4 21.94 34.79 3.52
CA ASN A 4 22.01 33.89 4.65
C ASN A 4 20.58 33.50 5.07
N PHE A 5 20.34 32.20 5.09
CA PHE A 5 19.16 31.60 5.70
C PHE A 5 19.57 31.00 7.03
N MET A 6 18.68 31.08 8.02
CA MET A 6 18.84 30.40 9.29
C MET A 6 17.82 29.27 9.31
N LEU A 7 18.28 28.02 9.33
CA LEU A 7 17.46 26.82 9.38
C LEU A 7 17.72 26.10 10.70
N TRP A 8 16.72 26.06 11.57
CA TRP A 8 16.75 25.46 12.90
C TRP A 8 17.94 25.92 13.76
N GLY A 9 18.38 27.17 13.57
CA GLY A 9 19.52 27.79 14.26
C GLY A 9 20.87 27.62 13.57
N GLU A 10 20.96 26.82 12.51
CA GLU A 10 22.15 26.66 11.66
C GLU A 10 22.11 27.64 10.48
N ASN A 11 23.27 28.15 10.08
CA ASN A 11 23.39 29.08 8.96
C ASN A 11 23.58 28.33 7.65
N LEU A 12 22.80 28.71 6.64
CA LEU A 12 22.95 28.32 5.25
C LEU A 12 23.26 29.56 4.42
N GLU A 13 24.46 29.64 3.85
CA GLU A 13 24.91 30.81 3.10
C GLU A 13 24.99 30.50 1.59
N PHE A 14 24.39 31.37 0.78
CA PHE A 14 24.59 31.38 -0.67
C PHE A 14 25.39 32.62 -1.07
N ASN A 15 26.51 32.40 -1.76
CA ASN A 15 27.32 33.45 -2.35
C ASN A 15 26.78 33.87 -3.73
N ASP A 16 27.34 34.94 -4.31
CA ASP A 16 26.85 35.49 -5.60
C ASP A 16 26.89 34.49 -6.77
N GLN A 17 27.81 33.52 -6.76
CA GLN A 17 27.93 32.47 -7.77
C GLN A 17 26.84 31.41 -7.62
N ASP A 18 26.48 31.04 -6.39
CA ASP A 18 25.41 30.08 -6.09
C ASP A 18 24.08 30.60 -6.61
N LEU A 19 23.80 31.87 -6.33
CA LEU A 19 22.60 32.56 -6.79
C LEU A 19 22.56 32.67 -8.30
N PHE A 20 23.72 32.92 -8.90
CA PHE A 20 23.85 32.97 -10.35
C PHE A 20 23.51 31.59 -10.95
N PHE A 21 24.05 30.50 -10.39
CA PHE A 21 23.74 29.14 -10.81
C PHE A 21 22.25 28.82 -10.64
N ILE A 22 21.69 29.03 -9.44
CA ILE A 22 20.28 28.74 -9.13
C ILE A 22 19.36 29.46 -10.12
N LYS A 23 19.60 30.75 -10.37
CA LYS A 23 18.81 31.51 -11.36
C LYS A 23 18.93 30.94 -12.77
N LEU A 24 20.14 30.55 -13.17
CA LEU A 24 20.39 30.00 -14.50
C LEU A 24 19.73 28.63 -14.69
N TYR A 25 19.76 27.79 -13.64
CA TYR A 25 19.10 26.49 -13.61
C TYR A 25 17.58 26.63 -13.72
N LEU A 26 16.97 27.46 -12.86
CA LEU A 26 15.52 27.68 -12.85
C LEU A 26 15.02 28.31 -14.15
N GLU A 27 15.83 29.17 -14.76
CA GLU A 27 15.53 29.66 -16.10
C GLU A 27 15.54 28.54 -17.14
N GLY A 28 16.53 27.65 -17.09
CA GLY A 28 16.62 26.48 -17.95
C GLY A 28 15.43 25.54 -17.79
N GLU A 29 15.04 25.25 -16.54
CA GLU A 29 13.86 24.45 -16.21
C GLU A 29 12.58 25.05 -16.80
N ARG A 30 12.34 26.35 -16.58
CA ARG A 30 11.18 27.04 -17.15
C ARG A 30 11.18 27.01 -18.67
N LEU A 31 12.33 27.19 -19.30
CA LEU A 31 12.47 27.12 -20.76
C LEU A 31 12.18 25.71 -21.28
N ALA A 32 12.62 24.67 -20.56
CA ALA A 32 12.36 23.28 -20.88
C ALA A 32 10.86 22.98 -20.78
N ASP A 33 10.21 23.38 -19.68
CA ASP A 33 8.77 23.19 -19.48
C ASP A 33 7.91 23.89 -20.54
N ASP A 34 8.26 25.12 -20.90
CA ASP A 34 7.53 25.87 -21.92
C ASP A 34 7.67 25.19 -23.30
N ALA A 35 8.89 24.77 -23.66
CA ALA A 35 9.16 24.09 -24.93
C ALA A 35 8.47 22.72 -24.97
N CYS A 36 8.58 21.92 -23.91
CA CYS A 36 7.95 20.60 -23.84
C CYS A 36 6.43 20.70 -23.95
N ARG A 37 5.77 21.65 -23.27
CA ARG A 37 4.32 21.88 -23.42
C ARG A 37 3.92 22.25 -24.85
N GLN A 38 4.74 23.03 -25.55
CA GLN A 38 4.51 23.39 -26.95
C GLN A 38 4.64 22.17 -27.87
N ILE A 39 5.71 21.38 -27.71
CA ILE A 39 5.98 20.16 -28.49
C ILE A 39 4.92 19.09 -28.22
N GLU A 40 4.52 18.90 -26.97
CA GLU A 40 3.45 17.99 -26.57
C GLU A 40 2.12 18.36 -27.24
N ASN A 41 1.77 19.65 -27.26
CA ASN A 41 0.59 20.15 -27.94
C ASN A 41 0.63 19.95 -29.47
N ILE A 42 1.81 20.06 -30.10
CA ILE A 42 2.00 19.77 -31.54
C ILE A 42 1.85 18.27 -31.79
N TYR A 43 2.44 17.43 -30.94
CA TYR A 43 2.31 15.98 -31.00
C TYR A 43 0.84 15.59 -30.97
N ASP A 44 0.13 15.99 -29.92
CA ASP A 44 -1.24 15.53 -29.65
C ASP A 44 -2.26 16.08 -30.66
N LYS A 45 -2.09 17.32 -31.14
CA LYS A 45 -3.09 17.99 -32.00
C LYS A 45 -2.77 17.96 -33.48
N GLN A 46 -1.51 17.81 -33.87
CA GLN A 46 -1.08 18.03 -35.26
C GLN A 46 -0.39 16.82 -35.89
N CYS A 47 0.00 15.81 -35.10
CA CYS A 47 0.64 14.60 -35.59
C CYS A 47 -0.38 13.47 -35.76
N SER A 48 -0.87 13.30 -36.99
CA SER A 48 -1.77 12.19 -37.34
C SER A 48 -1.02 11.00 -37.98
N SER A 49 0.26 11.18 -38.22
CA SER A 49 1.13 10.24 -38.90
C SER A 49 2.60 10.55 -38.57
N LEU A 50 3.46 9.57 -38.81
CA LEU A 50 4.91 9.72 -38.64
C LEU A 50 5.50 10.78 -39.59
N ARG A 51 4.90 10.97 -40.77
CA ARG A 51 5.25 12.06 -41.69
C ARG A 51 4.90 13.44 -41.14
N ASP A 52 3.81 13.55 -40.38
CA ASP A 52 3.50 14.82 -39.69
C ASP A 52 4.48 15.08 -38.55
N MET A 53 4.90 14.05 -37.79
CA MET A 53 5.97 14.21 -36.81
C MET A 53 7.24 14.73 -37.47
N GLU A 54 7.68 14.12 -38.57
CA GLU A 54 8.89 14.55 -39.26
C GLU A 54 8.82 16.01 -39.72
N ARG A 55 7.71 16.41 -40.34
CA ARG A 55 7.57 17.76 -40.93
C ARG A 55 7.25 18.84 -39.91
N LYS A 56 6.57 18.52 -38.81
CA LYS A 56 6.05 19.53 -37.89
C LYS A 56 6.74 19.46 -36.54
N LEU A 57 6.93 18.27 -35.99
CA LEU A 57 7.44 18.09 -34.64
C LEU A 57 8.96 18.22 -34.61
N PHE A 58 9.68 17.51 -35.49
CA PHE A 58 11.14 17.49 -35.45
C PHE A 58 11.77 18.83 -35.84
N ASP A 59 11.19 19.50 -36.84
CA ASP A 59 11.61 20.85 -37.21
C ASP A 59 11.35 21.83 -36.06
N GLU A 60 10.23 21.70 -35.36
CA GLU A 60 9.93 22.56 -34.21
C GLU A 60 10.86 22.29 -33.03
N ILE A 61 11.18 21.03 -32.72
CA ILE A 61 12.17 20.68 -31.69
C ILE A 61 13.51 21.36 -32.00
N HIS A 62 13.97 21.29 -33.25
CA HIS A 62 15.20 21.94 -33.66
C HIS A 62 15.12 23.47 -33.51
N ASN A 63 14.02 24.09 -33.95
CA ASN A 63 13.79 25.52 -33.80
C ASN A 63 13.79 25.96 -32.33
N GLU A 64 13.19 25.17 -31.43
CA GLU A 64 13.16 25.47 -30.00
C GLU A 64 14.55 25.37 -29.36
N LEU A 65 15.32 24.32 -29.70
CA LEU A 65 16.70 24.17 -29.25
C LEU A 65 17.57 25.35 -29.74
N ASP A 66 17.47 25.72 -31.01
CA ASP A 66 18.20 26.85 -31.59
C ASP A 66 17.81 28.18 -30.94
N ARG A 67 16.51 28.41 -30.73
CA ARG A 67 15.99 29.61 -30.07
C ARG A 67 16.49 29.74 -28.63
N ILE A 68 16.56 28.63 -27.90
CA ILE A 68 17.02 28.62 -26.51
C ILE A 68 18.55 28.75 -26.44
N SER A 69 19.28 28.05 -27.31
CA SER A 69 20.72 28.22 -27.50
C SER A 69 21.08 29.69 -27.76
N GLU A 70 20.31 30.37 -28.62
CA GLU A 70 20.49 31.79 -28.88
C GLU A 70 20.29 32.67 -27.63
N LYS A 71 19.34 32.33 -26.76
CA LYS A 71 19.15 33.07 -25.50
C LYS A 71 20.38 32.96 -24.59
N TYR A 72 20.97 31.77 -24.46
CA TYR A 72 22.19 31.59 -23.68
C TYR A 72 23.39 32.29 -24.32
N TYR A 73 23.51 32.26 -25.65
CA TYR A 73 24.51 33.04 -26.36
C TYR A 73 24.38 34.55 -26.11
N LEU A 74 23.16 35.10 -26.19
CA LEU A 74 22.92 36.52 -25.90
C LEU A 74 23.26 36.88 -24.46
N LYS A 75 23.07 35.98 -23.49
CA LYS A 75 23.53 36.19 -22.11
C LYS A 75 25.05 36.25 -21.98
N LEU A 76 25.81 35.59 -22.85
CA LEU A 76 27.27 35.77 -22.90
C LEU A 76 27.60 37.19 -23.35
N GLN A 77 26.91 37.69 -24.38
CA GLN A 77 27.07 39.06 -24.87
C GLN A 77 26.72 40.11 -23.80
N GLU A 78 25.63 39.91 -23.06
CA GLU A 78 25.22 40.77 -21.94
C GLU A 78 26.26 40.83 -20.82
N ARG A 79 27.10 39.79 -20.68
CA ARG A 79 28.24 39.76 -19.76
C ARG A 79 29.51 40.41 -20.29
N GLY A 80 29.48 40.95 -21.51
CA GLY A 80 30.62 41.66 -22.10
C GLY A 80 31.48 40.80 -23.03
N GLN A 81 31.06 39.56 -23.33
CA GLN A 81 31.79 38.63 -24.20
C GLN A 81 31.54 38.91 -25.70
N TYR A 82 31.78 40.13 -26.14
CA TYR A 82 31.39 40.59 -27.49
C TYR A 82 32.21 40.01 -28.65
N SER A 83 33.40 39.48 -28.39
CA SER A 83 34.26 38.87 -29.41
C SER A 83 33.83 37.45 -29.78
N ILE A 84 32.96 36.85 -28.99
CA ILE A 84 32.49 35.47 -29.17
C ILE A 84 31.32 35.48 -30.12
N ASN A 85 31.37 34.62 -31.15
CA ASN A 85 30.27 34.40 -32.07
C ASN A 85 29.54 33.10 -31.73
N ARG A 86 28.43 32.82 -32.44
CA ARG A 86 27.63 31.61 -32.20
C ARG A 86 28.40 30.32 -32.45
N ASP A 87 29.29 30.30 -33.43
CA ASP A 87 30.05 29.11 -33.82
C ASP A 87 31.06 28.71 -32.71
N ASP A 88 31.50 29.67 -31.89
CA ASP A 88 32.35 29.39 -30.72
C ASP A 88 31.57 28.70 -29.59
N PHE A 89 30.28 29.00 -29.43
CA PHE A 89 29.42 28.44 -28.37
C PHE A 89 28.77 27.11 -28.77
N ALA A 90 28.47 26.92 -30.05
CA ALA A 90 27.77 25.73 -30.57
C ALA A 90 28.38 24.37 -30.14
N PRO A 91 29.72 24.18 -30.07
CA PRO A 91 30.30 22.93 -29.60
C PRO A 91 29.94 22.56 -28.15
N TYR A 92 29.73 23.56 -27.28
CA TYR A 92 29.34 23.34 -25.89
C TYR A 92 27.88 22.91 -25.80
N VAL A 93 27.01 23.55 -26.57
CA VAL A 93 25.59 23.16 -26.67
C VAL A 93 25.48 21.73 -27.18
N PHE A 94 26.17 21.40 -28.28
CA PHE A 94 26.15 20.04 -28.85
C PHE A 94 26.65 18.98 -27.86
N ARG A 95 27.65 19.28 -27.04
CA ARG A 95 28.17 18.35 -26.01
C ARG A 95 27.11 17.98 -24.96
N HIS A 96 26.21 18.91 -24.65
CA HIS A 96 25.26 18.81 -23.53
C HIS A 96 23.82 18.51 -23.97
N SER A 97 23.48 18.84 -25.23
CA SER A 97 22.13 18.85 -25.78
C SER A 97 22.03 18.07 -27.10
N PHE A 98 22.21 16.74 -27.05
CA PHE A 98 22.19 15.86 -28.24
C PHE A 98 21.19 14.70 -28.15
N ARG A 99 20.52 14.50 -27.00
CA ARG A 99 19.69 13.31 -26.78
C ARG A 99 18.46 13.30 -27.68
N SER A 100 17.79 14.43 -27.79
CA SER A 100 16.63 14.62 -28.67
C SER A 100 17.00 14.34 -30.13
N PHE A 101 18.21 14.73 -30.56
CA PHE A 101 18.71 14.43 -31.90
C PHE A 101 18.88 12.93 -32.14
N GLU A 102 19.47 12.19 -31.19
CA GLU A 102 19.61 10.73 -31.31
C GLU A 102 18.24 10.02 -31.34
N ILE A 103 17.30 10.40 -30.47
CA ILE A 103 15.93 9.85 -30.48
C ILE A 103 15.24 10.15 -31.83
N ILE A 104 15.33 11.38 -32.34
CA ILE A 104 14.76 11.74 -33.64
C ILE A 104 15.38 10.92 -34.77
N LYS A 105 16.70 10.70 -34.74
CA LYS A 105 17.42 9.90 -35.73
C LYS A 105 16.98 8.44 -35.71
N GLU A 106 16.89 7.83 -34.53
CA GLU A 106 16.39 6.46 -34.37
C GLU A 106 14.96 6.31 -34.90
N LEU A 107 14.07 7.24 -34.58
CA LEU A 107 12.69 7.26 -35.09
C LEU A 107 12.63 7.40 -36.61
N LYS A 108 13.50 8.23 -37.21
CA LYS A 108 13.62 8.35 -38.67
C LYS A 108 14.09 7.05 -39.30
N GLU A 109 15.08 6.37 -38.72
CA GLU A 109 15.58 5.08 -39.22
C GLU A 109 14.51 4.00 -39.15
N LEU A 110 13.78 3.90 -38.02
CA LEU A 110 12.65 2.99 -37.85
C LEU A 110 11.55 3.24 -38.89
N TYR A 111 11.22 4.51 -39.13
CA TYR A 111 10.25 4.88 -40.16
C TYR A 111 10.70 4.49 -41.56
N GLN A 112 11.94 4.80 -41.93
CA GLN A 112 12.48 4.43 -43.25
C GLN A 112 12.45 2.92 -43.46
N HIS A 113 12.78 2.15 -42.44
CA HIS A 113 12.71 0.69 -42.48
C HIS A 113 11.25 0.19 -42.65
N ALA A 114 10.32 0.67 -41.82
CA ALA A 114 8.90 0.28 -41.90
C ALA A 114 8.28 0.69 -43.26
N SER A 115 8.62 1.87 -43.77
CA SER A 115 8.17 2.36 -45.07
C SER A 115 8.68 1.50 -46.23
N ARG A 116 9.96 1.09 -46.22
CA ARG A 116 10.53 0.18 -47.24
C ARG A 116 9.81 -1.16 -47.27
N ASN A 117 9.39 -1.66 -46.10
CA ASN A 117 8.68 -2.93 -45.94
C ASN A 117 7.15 -2.81 -46.08
N LYS A 118 6.61 -1.60 -46.32
CA LYS A 118 5.17 -1.31 -46.36
C LYS A 118 4.42 -1.74 -45.09
N ASP A 119 5.09 -1.69 -43.94
CA ASP A 119 4.51 -2.08 -42.65
C ASP A 119 3.73 -0.93 -42.02
N SER A 120 2.47 -0.78 -42.42
CA SER A 120 1.57 0.26 -41.90
C SER A 120 1.25 0.10 -40.42
N THR A 121 1.30 -1.12 -39.88
CA THR A 121 0.98 -1.39 -38.48
C THR A 121 2.08 -0.84 -37.58
N THR A 122 3.34 -1.12 -37.91
CA THR A 122 4.49 -0.58 -37.17
C THR A 122 4.53 0.95 -37.28
N MET A 123 4.28 1.53 -38.46
CA MET A 123 4.21 2.99 -38.61
C MET A 123 3.14 3.61 -37.71
N ILE A 124 1.94 3.01 -37.64
CA ILE A 124 0.86 3.48 -36.75
C ILE A 124 1.25 3.34 -35.29
N LYS A 125 1.91 2.24 -34.93
CA LYS A 125 2.35 1.99 -33.57
C LYS A 125 3.33 3.06 -33.10
N ILE A 126 4.35 3.40 -33.90
CA ILE A 126 5.40 4.35 -33.50
C ILE A 126 4.82 5.73 -33.10
N TYR A 127 3.93 6.32 -33.90
CA TYR A 127 3.40 7.67 -33.61
C TYR A 127 2.22 7.69 -32.62
N ARG A 128 1.60 6.53 -32.33
CA ARG A 128 0.52 6.44 -31.33
C ARG A 128 0.99 5.90 -29.98
N ASP A 129 2.24 5.47 -29.90
CA ASP A 129 2.81 4.93 -28.67
C ASP A 129 3.11 6.07 -27.69
N THR A 130 2.49 5.99 -26.51
CA THR A 130 2.73 6.92 -25.41
C THR A 130 4.19 6.91 -24.98
N ASN A 131 4.90 5.78 -25.11
CA ASN A 131 6.32 5.72 -24.80
C ASN A 131 7.16 6.59 -25.74
N THR A 132 6.93 6.50 -27.06
CA THR A 132 7.61 7.37 -28.04
C THR A 132 7.41 8.85 -27.72
N ARG A 133 6.18 9.23 -27.37
CA ARG A 133 5.85 10.60 -26.97
C ARG A 133 6.66 11.02 -25.75
N ASN A 134 6.66 10.20 -24.71
CA ASN A 134 7.37 10.50 -23.46
C ASN A 134 8.89 10.58 -23.67
N GLU A 135 9.49 9.68 -24.45
CA GLU A 135 10.93 9.70 -24.77
C GLU A 135 11.34 10.99 -25.51
N ILE A 136 10.53 11.48 -26.45
CA ILE A 136 10.78 12.75 -27.15
C ILE A 136 10.73 13.93 -26.17
N ILE A 137 9.69 13.98 -25.34
CA ILE A 137 9.51 15.08 -24.38
C ILE A 137 10.60 15.07 -23.31
N GLU A 138 10.95 13.91 -22.77
CA GLU A 138 12.00 13.76 -21.76
C GLU A 138 13.38 14.12 -22.33
N SER A 139 13.73 13.64 -23.52
CA SER A 139 15.02 13.95 -24.16
C SER A 139 15.16 15.43 -24.48
N LEU A 140 14.09 16.09 -24.96
CA LEU A 140 14.06 17.54 -25.16
C LEU A 140 14.23 18.30 -23.86
N TYR A 141 13.50 17.91 -22.81
CA TYR A 141 13.59 18.54 -21.49
C TYR A 141 15.03 18.51 -20.97
N ILE A 142 15.67 17.34 -21.02
CA ILE A 142 17.06 17.17 -20.56
C ILE A 142 18.02 18.01 -21.41
N ASP A 143 17.86 18.02 -22.73
CA ASP A 143 18.74 18.79 -23.62
C ASP A 143 18.64 20.28 -23.34
N ILE A 144 17.44 20.83 -23.17
CA ILE A 144 17.23 22.24 -22.82
C ILE A 144 17.76 22.53 -21.42
N LEU A 145 17.44 21.67 -20.44
CA LEU A 145 17.91 21.83 -19.08
C LEU A 145 19.44 21.91 -19.10
N HIS A 146 20.15 21.03 -19.80
CA HIS A 146 21.62 21.04 -19.85
C HIS A 146 22.23 22.21 -20.65
N MET A 147 21.46 23.05 -21.34
CA MET A 147 22.03 24.24 -22.00
C MET A 147 22.64 25.23 -21.01
N HIS A 148 22.18 25.28 -19.76
CA HIS A 148 22.87 26.08 -18.73
C HIS A 148 24.27 25.52 -18.44
N GLN A 149 24.47 24.20 -18.51
CA GLN A 149 25.78 23.58 -18.32
C GLN A 149 26.72 23.94 -19.47
N ALA A 150 26.22 23.96 -20.71
CA ALA A 150 26.97 24.46 -21.85
C ALA A 150 27.43 25.91 -21.64
N TYR A 151 26.53 26.76 -21.15
CA TYR A 151 26.84 28.15 -20.81
C TYR A 151 27.91 28.26 -19.71
N LEU A 152 27.82 27.45 -18.65
CA LEU A 152 28.79 27.46 -17.55
C LEU A 152 30.15 26.91 -17.95
N ASP A 153 30.19 25.81 -18.71
CA ASP A 153 31.44 25.25 -19.24
C ASP A 153 32.14 26.26 -20.15
N PHE A 154 31.38 26.96 -20.99
CA PHE A 154 31.92 28.03 -21.81
C PHE A 154 32.56 29.12 -20.94
N LEU A 155 31.86 29.62 -19.92
CA LEU A 155 32.43 30.64 -19.02
C LEU A 155 33.66 30.14 -18.27
N ARG A 156 33.72 28.86 -17.89
CA ARG A 156 34.88 28.28 -17.20
C ARG A 156 36.14 28.33 -18.08
N ASP A 157 35.99 28.04 -19.37
CA ASP A 157 37.10 28.03 -20.32
C ASP A 157 37.59 29.45 -20.68
N PHE A 158 36.75 30.48 -20.47
CA PHE A 158 37.05 31.86 -20.87
C PHE A 158 37.32 32.87 -19.73
N GLU A 159 36.78 32.67 -18.51
CA GLU A 159 36.79 33.72 -17.45
C GLU A 159 37.55 33.36 -16.16
N GLU A 160 38.37 32.29 -16.09
CA GLU A 160 38.99 31.80 -14.82
C GLU A 160 37.99 31.75 -13.65
N LEU A 161 36.73 31.46 -13.96
CA LEU A 161 35.65 31.45 -13.00
C LEU A 161 35.62 30.11 -12.24
N ASN A 162 35.95 30.14 -10.95
CA ASN A 162 35.72 29.04 -10.02
C ASN A 162 34.23 28.94 -9.64
N LEU A 163 33.36 28.58 -10.60
CA LEU A 163 31.90 28.45 -10.44
C LEU A 163 31.45 27.13 -9.75
N ILE A 164 32.28 26.51 -8.92
CA ILE A 164 32.00 25.16 -8.40
C ILE A 164 31.19 25.27 -7.11
N THR A 165 29.86 25.24 -7.20
CA THR A 165 29.01 25.09 -6.01
C THR A 165 27.83 24.13 -6.15
N PHE A 166 27.37 23.80 -7.36
CA PHE A 166 26.34 22.78 -7.58
C PHE A 166 26.70 21.87 -8.75
N ASP A 167 27.78 21.11 -8.61
CA ASP A 167 28.20 20.14 -9.62
C ASP A 167 27.63 18.73 -9.36
N PHE A 168 28.00 17.78 -10.22
CA PHE A 168 27.61 16.38 -10.08
C PHE A 168 28.06 15.76 -8.74
N LEU A 169 29.21 16.17 -8.19
CA LEU A 169 29.72 15.64 -6.93
C LEU A 169 28.91 16.18 -5.75
N ALA A 170 28.59 17.47 -5.74
CA ALA A 170 27.72 18.09 -4.75
C ALA A 170 26.33 17.44 -4.73
N ARG A 171 25.72 17.24 -5.91
CA ARG A 171 24.45 16.50 -6.03
C ARG A 171 24.55 15.09 -5.47
N LYS A 172 25.58 14.35 -5.85
CA LYS A 172 25.79 12.97 -5.37
C LYS A 172 25.95 12.92 -3.85
N LYS A 173 26.66 13.87 -3.26
CA LYS A 173 26.82 14.00 -1.81
C LYS A 173 25.48 14.29 -1.13
N ALA A 174 24.69 15.23 -1.65
CA ALA A 174 23.36 15.53 -1.12
C ALA A 174 22.41 14.31 -1.18
N ILE A 175 22.41 13.56 -2.27
CA ILE A 175 21.65 12.30 -2.40
C ILE A 175 22.09 11.27 -1.34
N GLN A 176 23.40 11.14 -1.10
CA GLN A 176 23.89 10.24 -0.07
C GLN A 176 23.42 10.66 1.34
N ILE A 177 23.40 11.96 1.64
CA ILE A 177 22.88 12.47 2.91
C ILE A 177 21.38 12.22 3.02
N TYR A 178 20.62 12.48 1.95
CA TYR A 178 19.20 12.16 1.84
C TYR A 178 18.94 10.69 2.15
N ASP A 179 19.63 9.76 1.50
CA ASP A 179 19.45 8.31 1.68
C ASP A 179 19.72 7.89 3.13
N ASN A 180 20.75 8.45 3.76
CA ASN A 180 21.11 8.16 5.15
C ASN A 180 20.08 8.74 6.14
N LEU A 181 19.61 9.97 5.92
CA LEU A 181 18.56 10.60 6.73
C LEU A 181 17.25 9.82 6.62
N TYR A 182 16.87 9.49 5.39
CA TYR A 182 15.66 8.75 5.08
C TYR A 182 15.67 7.35 5.71
N SER A 183 16.81 6.66 5.62
CA SER A 183 17.00 5.33 6.23
C SER A 183 17.26 5.37 7.73
N ARG A 184 17.27 6.57 8.35
CA ARG A 184 17.51 6.80 9.78
C ARG A 184 18.87 6.31 10.28
N ASP A 185 19.84 6.27 9.38
CA ASP A 185 21.24 5.93 9.69
C ASP A 185 21.96 7.10 10.39
N VAL A 186 21.42 8.32 10.25
CA VAL A 186 21.89 9.52 10.96
C VAL A 186 21.19 9.60 12.33
N PRO A 187 21.93 9.66 13.47
CA PRO A 187 21.33 9.87 14.78
C PRO A 187 20.56 11.19 14.86
N GLU A 188 19.43 11.21 15.57
CA GLU A 188 18.50 12.36 15.70
C GLU A 188 19.19 13.68 16.02
N GLN A 189 20.16 13.66 16.93
CA GLN A 189 20.92 14.85 17.34
C GLN A 189 21.71 15.52 16.20
N TYR A 190 21.91 14.85 15.06
CA TYR A 190 22.60 15.37 13.88
C TYR A 190 21.67 15.63 12.69
N TRP A 191 20.35 15.46 12.84
CA TRP A 191 19.42 15.66 11.72
C TRP A 191 19.42 17.09 11.19
N ILE A 192 19.47 18.09 12.08
CA ILE A 192 19.55 19.50 11.66
C ILE A 192 20.78 19.74 10.79
N GLU A 193 21.97 19.38 11.28
CA GLU A 193 23.25 19.54 10.57
C GLU A 193 23.22 18.84 9.20
N ALA A 194 22.73 17.59 9.16
CA ALA A 194 22.65 16.81 7.93
C ALA A 194 21.62 17.38 6.93
N CYS A 195 20.46 17.86 7.39
CA CYS A 195 19.47 18.51 6.53
C CYS A 195 20.03 19.81 5.92
N VAL A 196 20.72 20.62 6.72
CA VAL A 196 21.37 21.85 6.24
C VAL A 196 22.48 21.50 5.24
N GLU A 197 23.35 20.54 5.54
CA GLU A 197 24.42 20.12 4.62
C GLU A 197 23.84 19.57 3.29
N MET A 198 22.74 18.80 3.35
CA MET A 198 22.05 18.30 2.16
C MET A 198 21.57 19.44 1.25
N LEU A 199 20.90 20.44 1.84
CA LEU A 199 20.37 21.60 1.11
C LEU A 199 21.49 22.55 0.65
N GLU A 200 22.58 22.67 1.42
CA GLU A 200 23.78 23.41 1.03
C GLU A 200 24.45 22.81 -0.20
N ASN A 201 24.50 21.48 -0.30
CA ASN A 201 25.12 20.81 -1.43
C ASN A 201 24.21 20.73 -2.66
N TRP A 202 22.88 20.72 -2.50
CA TRP A 202 21.94 20.71 -3.64
C TRP A 202 20.52 21.17 -3.24
N PRO A 203 20.23 22.48 -3.26
CA PRO A 203 18.95 23.02 -2.81
C PRO A 203 17.84 22.90 -3.87
N LEU A 204 18.09 22.27 -5.02
CA LEU A 204 17.18 22.26 -6.16
C LEU A 204 16.29 20.99 -6.23
N GLU A 205 16.36 20.10 -5.23
CA GLU A 205 15.62 18.84 -5.21
C GLU A 205 14.42 18.92 -4.24
N PRO A 206 13.16 18.93 -4.73
CA PRO A 206 11.97 19.04 -3.87
C PRO A 206 11.88 17.97 -2.79
N ALA A 207 12.34 16.74 -3.07
CA ALA A 207 12.31 15.64 -2.12
C ALA A 207 13.12 15.92 -0.84
N PHE A 208 14.16 16.76 -0.94
CA PHE A 208 15.01 17.12 0.20
C PHE A 208 14.27 18.00 1.20
N TYR A 209 13.47 18.94 0.69
CA TYR A 209 12.61 19.78 1.52
C TYR A 209 11.51 18.98 2.16
N GLN A 210 10.86 18.08 1.41
CA GLN A 210 9.81 17.21 1.95
C GLN A 210 10.33 16.40 3.13
N LEU A 211 11.47 15.73 2.96
CA LEU A 211 12.11 14.98 4.03
C LEU A 211 12.46 15.88 5.22
N ALA A 212 13.02 17.06 4.99
CA ALA A 212 13.38 17.95 6.08
C ALA A 212 12.15 18.45 6.87
N VAL A 213 11.02 18.72 6.21
CA VAL A 213 9.73 18.99 6.89
C VAL A 213 9.28 17.76 7.69
N GLU A 214 9.34 16.56 7.12
CA GLU A 214 8.94 15.32 7.81
C GLU A 214 9.77 15.05 9.07
N LEU A 215 11.07 15.40 9.04
CA LEU A 215 12.01 15.16 10.13
C LEU A 215 11.96 16.23 11.23
N LEU A 216 11.89 17.50 10.83
CA LEU A 216 12.17 18.64 11.71
C LEU A 216 10.99 19.64 11.79
N GLY A 217 9.98 19.48 10.96
CA GLY A 217 8.92 20.47 10.77
C GLY A 217 9.42 21.77 10.14
N ASP A 218 8.50 22.71 9.96
CA ASP A 218 8.83 24.07 9.48
C ASP A 218 7.90 25.11 10.11
N GLU A 219 7.82 25.13 11.45
CA GLU A 219 6.93 26.01 12.21
C GLU A 219 7.23 27.51 11.96
N SER A 220 8.49 27.85 11.72
CA SER A 220 8.94 29.23 11.46
C SER A 220 8.80 29.61 9.97
N GLY A 221 8.45 28.67 9.08
CA GLY A 221 8.36 28.83 7.64
C GLY A 221 9.69 29.13 6.94
N GLU A 222 10.83 28.83 7.58
CA GLU A 222 12.16 29.10 7.05
C GLU A 222 12.52 28.18 5.90
N LEU A 223 12.12 26.92 5.96
CA LEU A 223 12.36 25.95 4.91
C LEU A 223 11.48 26.25 3.68
N LYS A 224 10.22 26.64 3.90
CA LYS A 224 9.32 27.14 2.85
C LYS A 224 9.88 28.38 2.16
N ARG A 225 10.39 29.35 2.93
CA ARG A 225 11.04 30.55 2.35
C ARG A 225 12.26 30.19 1.51
N LEU A 226 13.07 29.22 1.95
CA LEU A 226 14.20 28.75 1.17
C LEU A 226 13.74 28.08 -0.13
N ALA A 227 12.73 27.20 -0.06
CA ALA A 227 12.18 26.52 -1.23
C ALA A 227 11.65 27.55 -2.25
N GLU A 228 10.85 28.51 -1.80
CA GLU A 228 10.34 29.61 -2.64
C GLU A 228 11.47 30.46 -3.23
N PHE A 229 12.53 30.70 -2.45
CA PHE A 229 13.71 31.43 -2.90
C PHE A 229 14.43 30.73 -4.06
N VAL A 230 14.51 29.40 -4.02
CA VAL A 230 15.06 28.59 -5.12
C VAL A 230 14.00 28.15 -6.14
N GLY A 231 12.83 28.79 -6.18
CA GLY A 231 11.81 28.55 -7.19
C GLY A 231 11.00 27.26 -7.03
N LEU A 232 11.11 26.60 -5.88
CA LEU A 232 10.35 25.40 -5.54
C LEU A 232 9.09 25.75 -4.74
N SER A 233 8.08 24.88 -4.81
CA SER A 233 6.86 24.96 -4.01
C SER A 233 6.74 23.72 -3.14
N ILE A 234 6.60 23.92 -1.82
CA ILE A 234 6.39 22.84 -0.86
C ILE A 234 5.10 23.07 -0.06
N ASP A 235 4.33 22.01 0.12
CA ASP A 235 3.09 22.02 0.90
C ASP A 235 3.36 21.52 2.33
N VAL A 236 3.96 22.40 3.13
CA VAL A 236 4.31 22.13 4.53
C VAL A 236 3.09 21.70 5.35
N GLU A 237 1.92 22.29 5.09
CA GLU A 237 0.69 22.00 5.82
C GLU A 237 0.24 20.55 5.57
N SER A 238 0.22 20.13 4.30
CA SER A 238 -0.11 18.75 3.92
C SER A 238 0.87 17.73 4.49
N ILE A 239 2.18 18.01 4.44
CA ILE A 239 3.22 17.12 4.98
C ILE A 239 3.06 16.98 6.51
N ASN A 240 2.96 18.10 7.23
CA ASN A 240 2.78 18.08 8.69
C ASN A 240 1.50 17.35 9.09
N LYS A 241 0.39 17.58 8.37
CA LYS A 241 -0.87 16.86 8.61
C LYS A 241 -0.69 15.35 8.42
N SER A 242 0.02 14.94 7.37
CA SER A 242 0.35 13.54 7.10
C SER A 242 1.17 12.90 8.23
N GLU A 243 2.20 13.58 8.71
CA GLU A 243 3.05 13.11 9.80
C GLU A 243 2.31 13.02 11.14
N VAL A 244 1.48 14.01 11.46
CA VAL A 244 0.65 14.00 12.67
C VAL A 244 -0.34 12.85 12.63
N SER A 245 -1.07 12.69 11.53
CA SER A 245 -2.05 11.62 11.33
C SER A 245 -1.41 10.23 11.48
N ALA A 246 -0.27 10.00 10.82
CA ALA A 246 0.48 8.76 10.95
C ALA A 246 0.99 8.51 12.38
N SER A 247 1.46 9.55 13.07
CA SER A 247 1.96 9.44 14.45
C SER A 247 0.86 9.07 15.44
N LEU A 248 -0.32 9.69 15.30
CA LEU A 248 -1.49 9.38 16.12
C LEU A 248 -1.97 7.95 15.87
N ALA A 249 -2.02 7.52 14.60
CA ALA A 249 -2.55 6.23 14.21
C ALA A 249 -1.59 5.05 14.49
N LEU A 250 -0.28 5.22 14.29
CA LEU A 250 0.70 4.13 14.35
C LEU A 250 1.51 4.11 15.66
N GLY A 251 1.63 5.25 16.35
CA GLY A 251 2.42 5.37 17.57
C GLY A 251 3.86 4.92 17.38
N ASP A 252 4.35 4.10 18.32
CA ASP A 252 5.74 3.63 18.37
C ASP A 252 6.15 2.82 17.12
N ASN A 253 5.19 2.21 16.42
CA ASN A 253 5.45 1.44 15.20
C ASN A 253 5.62 2.31 13.94
N LYS A 254 5.37 3.63 14.03
CA LYS A 254 5.41 4.53 12.87
C LYS A 254 6.73 4.43 12.10
N LEU A 255 7.86 4.47 12.81
CA LEU A 255 9.18 4.51 12.20
C LEU A 255 9.46 3.25 11.35
N ASP A 256 9.17 2.08 11.90
CA ASP A 256 9.37 0.80 11.21
C ASP A 256 8.46 0.70 9.98
N ILE A 257 7.25 1.25 10.05
CA ILE A 257 6.28 1.27 8.94
C ILE A 257 6.69 2.26 7.87
N ASP A 258 7.10 3.48 8.23
CA ASP A 258 7.64 4.48 7.31
C ASP A 258 8.79 3.87 6.50
N ASN A 259 9.72 3.18 7.18
CA ASN A 259 10.84 2.50 6.53
C ASN A 259 10.40 1.34 5.62
N THR A 260 9.39 0.57 6.04
CA THR A 260 8.88 -0.59 5.28
C THR A 260 8.10 -0.16 4.03
N LEU A 261 7.33 0.93 4.11
CA LEU A 261 6.44 1.42 3.06
C LEU A 261 6.97 2.69 2.38
N LYS A 262 8.27 2.95 2.51
CA LYS A 262 8.95 4.16 2.06
C LYS A 262 8.75 4.46 0.57
N ASP A 263 8.75 3.40 -0.25
CA ASP A 263 8.56 3.49 -1.71
C ASP A 263 7.13 3.16 -2.15
N ASN A 264 6.23 2.89 -1.20
CA ASN A 264 4.86 2.46 -1.47
C ASN A 264 3.96 3.68 -1.74
N MET A 265 3.46 3.81 -2.97
CA MET A 265 2.61 4.95 -3.35
C MET A 265 1.29 4.98 -2.57
N VAL A 266 0.69 3.81 -2.32
CA VAL A 266 -0.57 3.71 -1.55
C VAL A 266 -0.39 4.28 -0.15
N TYR A 267 0.73 3.97 0.51
CA TYR A 267 1.06 4.54 1.80
C TYR A 267 1.18 6.06 1.73
N LYS A 268 1.98 6.59 0.81
CA LYS A 268 2.17 8.05 0.64
C LYS A 268 0.85 8.79 0.44
N LEU A 269 -0.05 8.25 -0.38
CA LEU A 269 -1.35 8.86 -0.66
C LEU A 269 -2.33 8.77 0.52
N LEU A 270 -2.22 7.74 1.36
CA LEU A 270 -3.18 7.48 2.43
C LEU A 270 -2.69 7.84 3.82
N LYS A 271 -1.42 8.22 3.97
CA LYS A 271 -0.76 8.52 5.24
C LYS A 271 -1.49 9.62 6.04
N GLU A 272 -2.00 10.65 5.36
CA GLU A 272 -2.78 11.72 6.01
C GLU A 272 -4.14 11.30 6.55
N TYR A 273 -4.67 10.14 6.14
CA TYR A 273 -5.98 9.65 6.55
C TYR A 273 -5.91 8.55 7.61
N LEU A 274 -4.72 8.20 8.11
CA LEU A 274 -4.56 7.09 9.05
C LEU A 274 -5.27 7.36 10.39
N GLU A 275 -5.32 8.60 10.85
CA GLU A 275 -6.01 8.98 12.09
C GLU A 275 -7.54 8.84 12.03
N GLU A 276 -8.12 8.85 10.82
CA GLU A 276 -9.56 8.65 10.59
C GLU A 276 -10.00 7.20 10.84
N GLY A 277 -9.03 6.30 11.05
CA GLY A 277 -9.26 4.91 11.42
C GLY A 277 -9.33 3.96 10.22
N LEU A 278 -9.22 2.67 10.54
CA LEU A 278 -9.02 1.62 9.54
C LEU A 278 -10.11 1.58 8.47
N LEU A 279 -11.38 1.69 8.84
CA LEU A 279 -12.48 1.60 7.86
C LEU A 279 -12.42 2.74 6.83
N TYR A 280 -12.08 3.96 7.25
CA TYR A 280 -11.92 5.09 6.34
C TYR A 280 -10.76 4.83 5.37
N VAL A 281 -9.60 4.45 5.90
CA VAL A 281 -8.41 4.10 5.12
C VAL A 281 -8.71 3.01 4.08
N LEU A 282 -9.40 1.94 4.50
CA LEU A 282 -9.79 0.85 3.60
C LEU A 282 -10.74 1.34 2.49
N ASN A 283 -11.70 2.19 2.79
CA ASN A 283 -12.56 2.77 1.75
C ASN A 283 -11.77 3.68 0.79
N SER A 284 -10.82 4.45 1.29
CA SER A 284 -9.96 5.31 0.46
C SER A 284 -9.11 4.50 -0.52
N THR A 285 -8.66 3.29 -0.15
CA THR A 285 -7.96 2.41 -1.10
C THR A 285 -8.81 2.03 -2.32
N LEU A 286 -10.13 1.93 -2.19
CA LEU A 286 -11.02 1.64 -3.33
C LEU A 286 -11.07 2.78 -4.36
N ASN A 287 -10.65 3.99 -3.99
CA ASN A 287 -10.58 5.12 -4.92
C ASN A 287 -9.30 5.11 -5.76
N LEU A 288 -8.27 4.35 -5.31
CA LEU A 288 -7.03 4.16 -6.06
C LEU A 288 -7.16 3.06 -7.12
N LEU A 289 -8.09 2.11 -6.92
CA LEU A 289 -8.30 0.98 -7.83
C LEU A 289 -9.03 1.38 -9.10
N ASP A 290 -8.62 0.75 -10.22
CA ASP A 290 -9.33 0.84 -11.48
C ASP A 290 -10.76 0.27 -11.38
N ASN A 291 -11.62 0.60 -12.36
CA ASN A 291 -13.03 0.21 -12.36
C ASN A 291 -13.27 -1.32 -12.37
N SER A 292 -12.36 -2.11 -12.92
CA SER A 292 -12.44 -3.57 -12.94
C SER A 292 -12.17 -4.16 -11.55
N TRP A 293 -11.12 -3.70 -10.87
CA TRP A 293 -10.73 -4.15 -9.53
C TRP A 293 -11.66 -3.62 -8.45
N LYS A 294 -12.04 -2.35 -8.54
CA LYS A 294 -13.00 -1.74 -7.62
C LYS A 294 -14.32 -2.51 -7.58
N LYS A 295 -14.81 -2.98 -8.74
CA LYS A 295 -16.05 -3.79 -8.84
C LYS A 295 -15.89 -5.24 -8.37
N ARG A 296 -14.71 -5.64 -7.89
CA ARG A 296 -14.39 -6.98 -7.37
C ARG A 296 -13.86 -6.95 -5.96
N THR A 297 -13.59 -5.77 -5.41
CA THR A 297 -13.04 -5.59 -4.08
C THR A 297 -14.14 -5.00 -3.19
N PHE A 298 -14.43 -5.68 -2.09
CA PHE A 298 -15.53 -5.36 -1.19
C PHE A 298 -15.00 -5.15 0.21
N ILE A 299 -15.34 -4.01 0.82
CA ILE A 299 -15.12 -3.78 2.25
C ILE A 299 -16.27 -4.39 3.02
N TYR A 300 -15.97 -5.11 4.11
CA TYR A 300 -16.98 -5.75 4.94
C TYR A 300 -17.94 -4.70 5.53
N SER A 301 -19.25 -4.91 5.34
CA SER A 301 -20.29 -3.98 5.78
C SER A 301 -21.60 -4.71 6.08
N SER A 302 -22.59 -3.99 6.61
CA SER A 302 -23.95 -4.47 6.87
C SER A 302 -24.79 -4.65 5.59
N ASP A 303 -24.27 -4.26 4.43
CA ASP A 303 -24.99 -4.32 3.16
C ASP A 303 -25.18 -5.77 2.69
N ARG A 304 -26.42 -6.16 2.39
CA ARG A 304 -26.79 -7.56 2.15
C ARG A 304 -26.05 -8.18 0.95
N PRO A 305 -26.00 -7.55 -0.25
CA PRO A 305 -25.16 -8.00 -1.36
C PRO A 305 -23.68 -8.22 -1.00
N VAL A 306 -23.12 -7.42 -0.09
CA VAL A 306 -21.74 -7.56 0.37
C VAL A 306 -21.64 -8.75 1.32
N LEU A 307 -22.51 -8.83 2.33
CA LEU A 307 -22.56 -9.94 3.28
C LEU A 307 -22.68 -11.30 2.59
N GLU A 308 -23.56 -11.42 1.58
CA GLU A 308 -23.75 -12.66 0.83
C GLU A 308 -22.45 -13.14 0.15
N LYS A 309 -21.58 -12.23 -0.28
CA LYS A 309 -20.25 -12.57 -0.85
C LYS A 309 -19.27 -13.06 0.21
N PHE A 310 -19.23 -12.39 1.35
CA PHE A 310 -18.38 -12.80 2.47
C PHE A 310 -18.84 -14.16 3.03
N GLU A 311 -20.14 -14.38 3.20
CA GLU A 311 -20.69 -15.69 3.58
C GLU A 311 -20.30 -16.80 2.60
N TYR A 312 -20.31 -16.49 1.31
CA TYR A 312 -19.86 -17.44 0.30
C TYR A 312 -18.35 -17.71 0.42
N ALA A 313 -17.52 -16.68 0.65
CA ALA A 313 -16.10 -16.84 0.91
C ALA A 313 -15.84 -17.69 2.17
N PHE A 314 -16.60 -17.50 3.26
CA PHE A 314 -16.49 -18.30 4.48
C PHE A 314 -16.82 -19.78 4.23
N LYS A 315 -17.85 -20.05 3.42
CA LYS A 315 -18.20 -21.42 3.02
C LYS A 315 -17.15 -22.04 2.09
N LYS A 316 -16.47 -21.22 1.27
CA LYS A 316 -15.59 -21.70 0.21
C LYS A 316 -14.14 -21.82 0.62
N PHE A 317 -13.48 -20.80 1.16
CA PHE A 317 -12.04 -20.84 1.40
C PHE A 317 -11.56 -20.17 2.70
N ALA A 318 -12.37 -19.32 3.34
CA ALA A 318 -11.94 -18.55 4.50
C ALA A 318 -12.50 -19.10 5.81
N PHE A 319 -11.62 -19.56 6.71
CA PHE A 319 -12.01 -20.14 7.99
C PHE A 319 -11.52 -19.26 9.13
N LEU A 320 -12.40 -18.41 9.62
CA LEU A 320 -12.03 -17.35 10.55
C LEU A 320 -12.05 -17.85 11.98
N ASP A 321 -11.07 -17.40 12.76
CA ASP A 321 -11.14 -17.52 14.21
C ASP A 321 -12.28 -16.63 14.79
N ILE A 322 -12.71 -16.92 16.01
CA ILE A 322 -13.87 -16.23 16.63
C ILE A 322 -13.58 -14.75 16.95
N ASP A 323 -12.31 -14.39 17.06
CA ASP A 323 -11.80 -13.04 17.29
C ASP A 323 -11.11 -12.45 16.05
N GLU A 324 -11.26 -13.11 14.91
CA GLU A 324 -10.80 -12.65 13.61
C GLU A 324 -11.96 -12.00 12.87
N ASN A 325 -11.79 -10.75 12.45
CA ASN A 325 -12.82 -9.95 11.78
C ASN A 325 -12.49 -9.81 10.29
N PRO A 326 -13.45 -10.11 9.39
CA PRO A 326 -13.28 -9.86 7.96
C PRO A 326 -13.19 -8.36 7.69
N LEU A 327 -12.31 -7.96 6.78
CA LEU A 327 -12.13 -6.56 6.40
C LEU A 327 -12.36 -6.35 4.91
N ILE A 328 -11.66 -7.13 4.06
CA ILE A 328 -11.64 -6.92 2.61
C ILE A 328 -11.75 -8.26 1.90
N LEU A 329 -12.67 -8.36 0.93
CA LEU A 329 -12.78 -9.49 0.03
C LEU A 329 -12.45 -9.04 -1.38
N HIS A 330 -11.45 -9.65 -2.00
CA HIS A 330 -11.25 -9.56 -3.44
C HIS A 330 -11.81 -10.81 -4.12
N ASP A 331 -12.77 -10.62 -5.02
CA ASP A 331 -13.54 -11.68 -5.67
C ASP A 331 -13.11 -11.91 -7.13
N SER A 332 -12.33 -12.96 -7.29
CA SER A 332 -11.76 -13.38 -8.57
C SER A 332 -12.65 -14.38 -9.31
N SER A 333 -13.82 -14.72 -8.77
CA SER A 333 -14.74 -15.63 -9.46
C SER A 333 -15.35 -14.98 -10.71
N LEU A 334 -15.59 -15.79 -11.75
CA LEU A 334 -16.13 -15.31 -13.04
C LEU A 334 -17.44 -14.53 -12.88
N LEU A 335 -18.34 -15.03 -12.03
CA LEU A 335 -19.67 -14.42 -11.77
C LEU A 335 -19.69 -13.52 -10.53
N LYS A 336 -18.54 -13.20 -9.94
CA LYS A 336 -18.44 -12.41 -8.70
C LYS A 336 -19.32 -12.97 -7.56
N SER A 337 -19.21 -14.28 -7.36
CA SER A 337 -19.90 -15.03 -6.32
C SER A 337 -19.22 -14.95 -4.93
N GLY A 338 -17.98 -14.46 -4.84
CA GLY A 338 -17.12 -14.55 -3.65
C GLY A 338 -16.39 -15.90 -3.53
N GLY A 339 -16.47 -16.76 -4.55
CA GLY A 339 -16.03 -18.16 -4.46
C GLY A 339 -14.55 -18.43 -4.65
N ALA A 340 -13.80 -17.41 -5.07
CA ALA A 340 -12.38 -17.47 -5.37
C ALA A 340 -11.77 -16.07 -5.16
N GLY A 341 -10.45 -16.04 -4.96
CA GLY A 341 -9.70 -14.82 -4.63
C GLY A 341 -9.13 -14.91 -3.23
N PHE A 342 -9.15 -13.80 -2.50
CA PHE A 342 -8.64 -13.73 -1.14
C PHE A 342 -9.49 -12.85 -0.24
N LEU A 343 -9.44 -13.15 1.06
CA LEU A 343 -10.06 -12.40 2.14
C LEU A 343 -8.96 -11.94 3.09
N ILE A 344 -8.89 -10.63 3.32
CA ILE A 344 -8.05 -10.02 4.35
C ILE A 344 -8.91 -9.78 5.59
N THR A 345 -8.38 -10.18 6.74
CA THR A 345 -8.97 -9.98 8.06
C THR A 345 -8.08 -9.06 8.90
N ASN A 346 -8.44 -8.80 10.15
CA ASN A 346 -7.55 -8.12 11.09
C ASN A 346 -6.33 -8.96 11.53
N LYS A 347 -6.17 -10.20 11.05
CA LYS A 347 -5.08 -11.10 11.45
C LYS A 347 -4.35 -11.81 10.31
N ARG A 348 -5.07 -12.13 9.23
CA ARG A 348 -4.62 -13.06 8.19
C ARG A 348 -5.10 -12.68 6.81
N ILE A 349 -4.46 -13.30 5.82
CA ILE A 349 -5.00 -13.47 4.47
C ILE A 349 -5.48 -14.91 4.31
N HIS A 350 -6.75 -15.10 3.97
CA HIS A 350 -7.32 -16.39 3.57
C HIS A 350 -7.44 -16.45 2.05
N ALA A 351 -7.07 -17.56 1.44
CA ALA A 351 -7.15 -17.72 -0.02
C ALA A 351 -7.29 -19.17 -0.45
N ASP A 352 -7.81 -19.38 -1.67
CA ASP A 352 -7.67 -20.65 -2.38
C ASP A 352 -6.40 -20.63 -3.23
N VAL A 353 -5.38 -21.34 -2.78
CA VAL A 353 -4.04 -21.34 -3.37
C VAL A 353 -3.94 -22.42 -4.45
N PHE A 354 -3.52 -22.02 -5.65
CA PHE A 354 -3.43 -22.91 -6.80
C PHE A 354 -2.56 -24.16 -6.49
N GLY A 355 -3.14 -25.34 -6.67
CA GLY A 355 -2.48 -26.62 -6.41
C GLY A 355 -2.25 -26.97 -4.93
N LYS A 356 -2.62 -26.09 -3.99
CA LYS A 356 -2.49 -26.30 -2.53
C LYS A 356 -3.82 -26.29 -1.80
N GLY A 357 -4.86 -25.74 -2.42
CA GLY A 357 -6.18 -25.59 -1.83
C GLY A 357 -6.25 -24.42 -0.84
N LYS A 358 -7.19 -24.51 0.09
CA LYS A 358 -7.52 -23.45 1.05
C LYS A 358 -6.40 -23.25 2.06
N MET A 359 -5.88 -22.04 2.18
CA MET A 359 -4.83 -21.68 3.11
C MET A 359 -5.14 -20.33 3.78
N SER A 360 -4.51 -20.11 4.93
CA SER A 360 -4.49 -18.82 5.62
C SER A 360 -3.06 -18.50 6.03
N PHE A 361 -2.68 -17.22 5.94
CA PHE A 361 -1.34 -16.73 6.28
C PHE A 361 -1.46 -15.64 7.33
N LEU A 362 -0.74 -15.78 8.45
CA LEU A 362 -0.57 -14.65 9.38
C LEU A 362 0.27 -13.56 8.70
N PHE A 363 0.02 -12.30 9.03
CA PHE A 363 0.76 -11.20 8.41
C PHE A 363 2.27 -11.29 8.63
N ASN A 364 2.72 -11.73 9.82
CA ASN A 364 4.13 -11.94 10.13
C ASN A 364 4.75 -13.18 9.48
N GLU A 365 3.96 -14.05 8.85
CA GLU A 365 4.44 -15.18 8.06
C GLU A 365 4.69 -14.81 6.59
N ILE A 366 4.27 -13.61 6.16
CA ILE A 366 4.43 -13.12 4.79
C ILE A 366 5.74 -12.33 4.71
N TYR A 367 6.76 -12.90 4.08
CA TYR A 367 8.08 -12.27 3.90
C TYR A 367 8.32 -11.78 2.46
N SER A 368 7.48 -12.19 1.51
CA SER A 368 7.51 -11.66 0.15
C SER A 368 6.13 -11.63 -0.49
N ILE A 369 5.91 -10.60 -1.30
CA ILE A 369 4.72 -10.41 -2.11
C ILE A 369 5.20 -10.06 -3.52
N ASP A 370 4.61 -10.71 -4.52
CA ASP A 370 4.75 -10.37 -5.93
C ASP A 370 3.38 -10.49 -6.61
N ALA A 371 3.21 -9.90 -7.78
CA ALA A 371 1.99 -9.96 -8.57
C ALA A 371 2.30 -10.10 -10.06
N ASN A 372 1.59 -11.00 -10.72
CA ASN A 372 1.56 -11.07 -12.18
C ASN A 372 0.14 -10.85 -12.70
N THR A 373 -0.08 -11.04 -14.00
CA THR A 373 -1.37 -10.72 -14.62
C THR A 373 -2.52 -11.56 -14.10
N GLN A 374 -2.28 -12.69 -13.42
CA GLN A 374 -3.31 -13.63 -12.97
C GLN A 374 -3.17 -14.09 -11.52
N TYR A 375 -2.05 -13.77 -10.87
CA TYR A 375 -1.76 -14.25 -9.53
C TYR A 375 -1.16 -13.17 -8.66
N VAL A 376 -1.59 -13.16 -7.39
CA VAL A 376 -0.77 -12.66 -6.28
C VAL A 376 0.06 -13.83 -5.78
N ILE A 377 1.35 -13.62 -5.57
CA ILE A 377 2.30 -14.63 -5.14
C ILE A 377 2.78 -14.25 -3.75
N LEU A 378 2.45 -15.07 -2.74
CA LEU A 378 2.96 -14.91 -1.39
C LEU A 378 4.12 -15.88 -1.14
N ASN A 379 5.16 -15.40 -0.46
CA ASN A 379 6.31 -16.20 -0.03
C ASN A 379 6.95 -17.00 -1.19
N GLU A 380 6.94 -16.41 -2.39
CA GLU A 380 7.44 -16.97 -3.67
C GLU A 380 6.80 -18.31 -4.11
N LYS A 381 5.81 -18.82 -3.37
CA LYS A 381 5.36 -20.22 -3.48
C LYS A 381 3.84 -20.39 -3.50
N PHE A 382 3.10 -19.42 -2.98
CA PHE A 382 1.65 -19.51 -2.85
C PHE A 382 0.98 -18.60 -3.87
N PHE A 383 0.46 -19.21 -4.93
CA PHE A 383 -0.18 -18.53 -6.04
C PHE A 383 -1.68 -18.40 -5.78
N ILE A 384 -2.13 -17.18 -5.53
CA ILE A 384 -3.53 -16.83 -5.28
C ILE A 384 -4.09 -16.26 -6.59
N SER A 385 -5.09 -16.92 -7.15
CA SER A 385 -5.72 -16.47 -8.40
C SER A 385 -6.40 -15.12 -8.19
N ILE A 386 -6.13 -14.17 -9.08
CA ILE A 386 -6.79 -12.87 -9.17
C ILE A 386 -7.48 -12.71 -10.53
N TYR A 387 -8.41 -11.75 -10.62
CA TYR A 387 -8.95 -11.38 -11.93
C TYR A 387 -7.82 -10.80 -12.81
N PRO A 388 -7.80 -11.09 -14.12
CA PRO A 388 -6.75 -10.58 -14.99
C PRO A 388 -6.54 -9.08 -14.84
N ILE A 389 -5.29 -8.68 -14.63
CA ILE A 389 -4.87 -7.27 -14.56
C ILE A 389 -4.03 -6.86 -15.75
N ASP A 390 -4.16 -5.59 -16.11
CA ASP A 390 -3.24 -4.94 -17.03
C ASP A 390 -1.86 -4.81 -16.37
N GLN A 391 -0.81 -4.65 -17.19
CA GLN A 391 0.57 -4.61 -16.70
C GLN A 391 0.80 -3.41 -15.76
N GLU A 392 0.14 -2.29 -16.04
CA GLU A 392 0.24 -1.05 -15.25
C GLU A 392 -0.33 -1.22 -13.83
N ASP A 393 -1.36 -2.04 -13.65
CA ASP A 393 -2.02 -2.25 -12.35
C ASP A 393 -1.22 -3.17 -11.41
N LYS A 394 -0.28 -3.96 -11.94
CA LYS A 394 0.49 -4.93 -11.13
C LYS A 394 1.20 -4.29 -9.95
N LYS A 395 1.86 -3.16 -10.21
CA LYS A 395 2.60 -2.42 -9.18
C LYS A 395 1.64 -1.92 -8.10
N LEU A 396 0.51 -1.36 -8.49
CA LEU A 396 -0.50 -0.87 -7.55
C LEU A 396 -1.07 -2.00 -6.68
N ILE A 397 -1.40 -3.16 -7.27
CA ILE A 397 -1.93 -4.30 -6.51
C ILE A 397 -0.89 -4.83 -5.52
N TRP A 398 0.37 -4.94 -5.95
CA TRP A 398 1.48 -5.32 -5.08
C TRP A 398 1.62 -4.34 -3.90
N GLU A 399 1.69 -3.03 -4.17
CA GLU A 399 1.79 -1.99 -3.15
C GLU A 399 0.58 -1.98 -2.20
N LEU A 400 -0.61 -2.21 -2.74
CA LEU A 400 -1.84 -2.24 -1.94
C LEU A 400 -1.86 -3.41 -0.95
N ILE A 401 -1.46 -4.60 -1.39
CA ILE A 401 -1.39 -5.77 -0.50
C ILE A 401 -0.30 -5.56 0.55
N GLN A 402 0.87 -5.05 0.16
CA GLN A 402 1.95 -4.70 1.09
C GLN A 402 1.48 -3.67 2.14
N PHE A 403 0.73 -2.65 1.71
CA PHE A 403 0.11 -1.66 2.58
C PHE A 403 -0.83 -2.33 3.59
N TYR A 404 -1.75 -3.20 3.14
CA TYR A 404 -2.68 -3.88 4.05
C TYR A 404 -1.99 -4.73 5.10
N ILE A 405 -1.03 -5.59 4.71
CA ILE A 405 -0.35 -6.48 5.66
C ILE A 405 0.48 -5.72 6.68
N THR A 406 0.90 -4.49 6.36
CA THR A 406 1.75 -3.66 7.22
C THR A 406 0.91 -2.74 8.09
N ILE A 407 -0.17 -2.15 7.57
CA ILE A 407 -0.97 -1.16 8.29
C ILE A 407 -2.02 -1.81 9.19
N ILE A 408 -2.73 -2.85 8.73
CA ILE A 408 -3.82 -3.47 9.50
C ILE A 408 -3.38 -3.94 10.89
N PRO A 409 -2.20 -4.58 11.08
CA PRO A 409 -1.76 -5.02 12.41
C PRO A 409 -1.34 -3.89 13.34
N ASN A 410 -0.95 -2.74 12.77
CA ASN A 410 -0.25 -1.68 13.48
C ASN A 410 -1.08 -0.43 13.70
N ILE A 411 -2.18 -0.27 12.98
CA ILE A 411 -3.08 0.85 13.19
C ILE A 411 -3.73 0.71 14.57
N LYS A 412 -3.59 1.73 15.41
CA LYS A 412 -4.29 1.86 16.69
C LYS A 412 -5.77 2.04 16.40
N CYS A 413 -6.46 0.94 16.17
CA CYS A 413 -7.88 0.97 15.95
C CYS A 413 -8.58 1.46 17.22
N THR A 414 -9.13 2.68 17.18
CA THR A 414 -10.35 3.03 17.90
C THR A 414 -11.53 2.29 17.25
N TYR A 415 -11.51 0.94 17.31
CA TYR A 415 -12.59 0.10 16.80
C TYR A 415 -13.93 0.40 17.50
N GLU A 416 -13.88 1.10 18.63
CA GLU A 416 -15.01 1.38 19.51
C GLU A 416 -15.93 2.51 19.02
N GLN A 417 -15.50 3.41 18.12
CA GLN A 417 -16.31 4.61 17.81
C GLN A 417 -17.14 4.54 16.52
N THR A 418 -16.87 3.61 15.59
CA THR A 418 -17.58 3.56 14.29
C THR A 418 -18.67 2.50 14.19
N VAL A 419 -18.67 1.47 15.06
CA VAL A 419 -19.70 0.41 15.06
C VAL A 419 -20.98 0.84 15.80
N GLU A 420 -20.91 1.89 16.64
CA GLU A 420 -22.07 2.46 17.34
C GLU A 420 -23.09 3.12 16.40
N HIS A 421 -22.73 3.46 15.16
CA HIS A 421 -23.65 4.14 14.24
C HIS A 421 -24.46 3.24 13.28
N GLU A 422 -24.19 1.93 13.19
CA GLU A 422 -25.01 1.02 12.37
C GLU A 422 -25.34 -0.35 12.99
N SER A 423 -25.04 -0.57 14.28
CA SER A 423 -25.44 -1.79 14.97
C SER A 423 -26.72 -1.59 15.79
N ILE A 424 -27.80 -2.20 15.31
CA ILE A 424 -29.03 -2.48 16.06
C ILE A 424 -28.68 -3.03 17.45
N ASN A 425 -29.08 -2.33 18.52
CA ASN A 425 -29.27 -2.79 19.90
C ASN A 425 -28.33 -3.91 20.39
N LEU A 426 -27.06 -3.58 20.62
CA LEU A 426 -26.14 -4.38 21.45
C LEU A 426 -25.34 -3.46 22.38
N GLU A 427 -26.03 -2.54 23.06
CA GLU A 427 -25.43 -1.84 24.19
C GLU A 427 -25.39 -2.77 25.42
N ASN A 428 -24.21 -2.83 26.03
CA ASN A 428 -23.80 -3.65 27.18
C ASN A 428 -23.29 -5.05 26.81
N HIS A 429 -21.97 -5.19 26.69
CA HIS A 429 -21.13 -6.33 27.15
C HIS A 429 -19.80 -6.40 26.39
N ASN A 430 -18.92 -5.39 26.55
CA ASN A 430 -17.55 -5.45 26.05
C ASN A 430 -16.54 -5.39 27.18
N ASN A 431 -16.46 -6.48 27.95
CA ASN A 431 -15.23 -6.84 28.64
C ASN A 431 -14.73 -8.16 28.02
N PRO A 432 -13.60 -8.18 27.29
CA PRO A 432 -13.10 -9.38 26.60
C PRO A 432 -12.73 -10.53 27.54
N ASN A 433 -12.75 -10.31 28.87
CA ASN A 433 -12.49 -11.34 29.88
C ASN A 433 -13.74 -12.02 30.45
N THR A 434 -14.96 -11.61 30.08
CA THR A 434 -16.14 -12.37 30.48
C THR A 434 -16.43 -13.41 29.41
N LYS A 435 -16.36 -14.70 29.76
CA LYS A 435 -16.92 -15.81 28.97
C LYS A 435 -18.46 -15.71 28.92
N ASP A 436 -18.98 -14.56 28.50
CA ASP A 436 -20.40 -14.28 28.37
C ASP A 436 -20.96 -15.13 27.23
N PRO A 437 -21.90 -16.05 27.51
CA PRO A 437 -22.39 -16.97 26.50
C PRO A 437 -23.08 -16.29 25.32
N ALA A 438 -23.78 -15.19 25.56
CA ALA A 438 -24.52 -14.47 24.51
C ALA A 438 -23.56 -13.78 23.54
N GLY A 439 -22.56 -13.07 24.05
CA GLY A 439 -21.50 -12.46 23.24
C GLY A 439 -20.73 -13.49 22.40
N ILE A 440 -20.39 -14.64 22.98
CA ILE A 440 -19.74 -15.74 22.25
C ILE A 440 -20.65 -16.28 21.15
N TYR A 441 -21.92 -16.56 21.46
CA TYR A 441 -22.89 -17.10 20.51
C TYR A 441 -23.12 -16.15 19.33
N ASN A 442 -23.15 -14.84 19.57
CA ASN A 442 -23.36 -13.84 18.53
C ASN A 442 -22.19 -13.73 17.54
N ARG A 443 -20.96 -14.06 17.97
CA ARG A 443 -19.77 -14.08 17.11
C ARG A 443 -19.72 -15.28 16.16
N ILE A 444 -20.48 -16.34 16.42
CA ILE A 444 -20.58 -17.49 15.54
C ILE A 444 -21.23 -17.06 14.22
N ARG A 445 -20.69 -17.49 13.09
CA ARG A 445 -21.12 -17.13 11.74
C ARG A 445 -21.96 -18.23 11.10
N SER A 446 -21.67 -19.49 11.40
CA SER A 446 -22.45 -20.62 10.88
C SER A 446 -23.83 -20.69 11.50
N ASP A 447 -24.86 -20.55 10.65
CA ASP A 447 -26.26 -20.78 11.01
C ASP A 447 -26.53 -22.22 11.47
N GLU A 448 -25.86 -23.20 10.84
CA GLU A 448 -25.98 -24.61 11.22
C GLU A 448 -25.45 -24.81 12.64
N LEU A 449 -24.26 -24.26 12.94
CA LEU A 449 -23.64 -24.35 14.26
C LEU A 449 -24.50 -23.65 15.32
N LYS A 450 -24.97 -22.42 15.05
CA LYS A 450 -25.88 -21.68 15.93
C LYS A 450 -27.13 -22.49 16.31
N LYS A 451 -27.76 -23.16 15.34
CA LYS A 451 -28.95 -23.99 15.59
C LYS A 451 -28.69 -25.21 16.49
N LYS A 452 -27.42 -25.61 16.64
CA LYS A 452 -27.01 -26.79 17.41
C LYS A 452 -26.33 -26.44 18.74
N LEU A 453 -26.00 -25.18 18.98
CA LEU A 453 -25.45 -24.69 20.23
C LEU A 453 -26.53 -24.02 21.07
N PHE A 454 -26.45 -24.23 22.39
CA PHE A 454 -27.43 -23.76 23.36
C PHE A 454 -26.70 -23.05 24.49
N TYR A 455 -27.23 -21.91 24.96
CA TYR A 455 -26.75 -21.26 26.18
C TYR A 455 -27.93 -20.85 27.06
N LEU A 456 -27.65 -20.58 28.34
CA LEU A 456 -28.68 -20.30 29.33
C LEU A 456 -29.41 -18.99 29.00
N ASN A 457 -30.73 -18.97 29.18
CA ASN A 457 -31.61 -17.83 28.89
C ASN A 457 -31.70 -17.46 27.41
N GLN A 458 -31.20 -18.31 26.50
CA GLN A 458 -31.38 -18.09 25.06
C GLN A 458 -32.85 -18.21 24.66
N ASN A 459 -33.53 -19.26 25.15
CA ASN A 459 -34.97 -19.49 25.08
C ASN A 459 -35.34 -20.77 25.87
N VAL A 460 -36.63 -20.96 26.15
CA VAL A 460 -37.16 -22.11 26.91
C VAL A 460 -36.71 -23.47 26.35
N LYS A 461 -36.57 -23.62 25.02
CA LYS A 461 -36.12 -24.89 24.42
C LYS A 461 -34.63 -25.14 24.64
N ALA A 462 -33.80 -24.10 24.56
CA ALA A 462 -32.38 -24.17 24.85
C ALA A 462 -32.13 -24.55 26.32
N ASP A 463 -32.84 -23.91 27.25
CA ASP A 463 -32.74 -24.21 28.69
C ASP A 463 -33.13 -25.66 29.00
N ALA A 464 -34.21 -26.16 28.36
CA ALA A 464 -34.61 -27.56 28.50
C ALA A 464 -33.55 -28.54 27.99
N LYS A 465 -32.85 -28.22 26.89
CA LYS A 465 -31.75 -29.04 26.37
C LYS A 465 -30.53 -29.03 27.28
N LEU A 466 -30.15 -27.85 27.80
CA LEU A 466 -29.04 -27.73 28.75
C LEU A 466 -29.32 -28.50 30.03
N ASN A 467 -30.51 -28.37 30.61
CA ASN A 467 -30.92 -29.15 31.78
C ASN A 467 -30.82 -30.66 31.52
N LYS A 468 -31.17 -31.11 30.31
CA LYS A 468 -31.03 -32.51 29.93
C LYS A 468 -29.56 -32.95 29.84
N ILE A 469 -28.69 -32.12 29.29
CA ILE A 469 -27.25 -32.37 29.24
C ILE A 469 -26.68 -32.52 30.67
N ILE A 470 -27.00 -31.57 31.56
CA ILE A 470 -26.56 -31.57 32.96
C ILE A 470 -26.97 -32.85 33.67
N THR A 471 -28.26 -33.18 33.59
CA THR A 471 -28.85 -34.35 34.27
C THR A 471 -28.40 -35.68 33.66
N THR A 472 -27.97 -35.70 32.40
CA THR A 472 -27.53 -36.92 31.73
C THR A 472 -26.07 -37.24 32.00
N TYR A 473 -25.16 -36.25 32.00
CA TYR A 473 -23.74 -36.56 32.10
C TYR A 473 -22.80 -35.50 32.71
N ALA A 474 -23.19 -34.23 32.83
CA ALA A 474 -22.23 -33.18 33.21
C ALA A 474 -22.06 -32.98 34.72
N ASN A 475 -23.04 -33.37 35.56
CA ASN A 475 -22.96 -33.32 37.04
C ASN A 475 -22.07 -32.19 37.62
N LEU A 476 -22.51 -30.95 37.44
CA LEU A 476 -21.71 -29.74 37.69
C LEU A 476 -21.38 -29.52 39.18
N ASP A 477 -20.21 -28.95 39.45
CA ASP A 477 -19.87 -28.42 40.79
C ASP A 477 -20.70 -27.16 41.12
N LEU A 478 -20.77 -26.82 42.42
CA LEU A 478 -21.50 -25.64 42.91
C LEU A 478 -21.04 -24.30 42.30
N ASP A 479 -19.75 -24.18 41.97
CA ASP A 479 -19.13 -22.99 41.37
C ASP A 479 -18.89 -23.12 39.86
N GLU A 480 -19.29 -24.25 39.26
CA GLU A 480 -19.18 -24.48 37.84
C GLU A 480 -20.38 -23.88 37.08
N LYS A 481 -20.10 -22.87 36.27
CA LYS A 481 -21.09 -22.13 35.49
C LYS A 481 -21.07 -22.60 34.04
N MET A 482 -22.25 -22.91 33.50
CA MET A 482 -22.41 -23.25 32.09
C MET A 482 -22.09 -22.05 31.20
N ILE A 483 -21.44 -22.34 30.08
CA ILE A 483 -21.26 -21.41 28.98
C ILE A 483 -22.17 -21.84 27.83
N MET A 484 -21.96 -23.04 27.29
CA MET A 484 -22.65 -23.47 26.08
C MET A 484 -22.73 -24.99 25.99
N GLY A 485 -23.81 -25.53 25.45
CA GLY A 485 -24.00 -26.96 25.24
C GLY A 485 -24.23 -27.30 23.77
N TYR A 486 -23.79 -28.49 23.37
CA TYR A 486 -24.03 -29.10 22.07
C TYR A 486 -24.63 -30.49 22.28
N ASP A 487 -25.76 -30.77 21.61
CA ASP A 487 -26.43 -32.07 21.63
C ASP A 487 -26.44 -32.65 20.21
N ASP A 488 -25.66 -33.72 20.00
CA ASP A 488 -25.51 -34.41 18.72
C ASP A 488 -26.57 -35.50 18.49
N THR A 489 -27.58 -35.60 19.37
CA THR A 489 -28.58 -36.66 19.27
C THR A 489 -29.79 -36.26 18.42
N VAL A 490 -30.20 -37.14 17.50
CA VAL A 490 -31.32 -36.93 16.55
C VAL A 490 -32.63 -36.55 17.25
N PHE A 491 -32.87 -37.09 18.45
CA PHE A 491 -34.10 -36.86 19.24
C PHE A 491 -33.88 -36.00 20.50
N GLY A 492 -32.74 -35.30 20.58
CA GLY A 492 -32.44 -34.42 21.72
C GLY A 492 -32.39 -35.17 23.05
N SER A 493 -31.85 -36.40 23.05
CA SER A 493 -31.68 -37.25 24.22
C SER A 493 -30.51 -36.84 25.12
N ALA A 494 -29.64 -35.91 24.67
CA ALA A 494 -28.42 -35.50 25.36
C ALA A 494 -27.44 -36.65 25.69
N LYS A 495 -27.54 -37.78 24.99
CA LYS A 495 -26.65 -38.94 25.14
C LYS A 495 -25.35 -38.82 24.34
N ASN A 496 -25.18 -37.74 23.58
CA ASN A 496 -24.02 -37.48 22.74
C ASN A 496 -23.81 -35.97 22.62
N GLY A 497 -22.56 -35.50 22.74
CA GLY A 497 -22.21 -34.08 22.62
C GLY A 497 -21.30 -33.60 23.74
N PHE A 498 -21.34 -32.30 24.03
CA PHE A 498 -20.52 -31.69 25.08
C PHE A 498 -21.21 -30.50 25.78
N LEU A 499 -20.71 -30.15 26.96
CA LEU A 499 -21.05 -28.95 27.72
C LEU A 499 -19.78 -28.18 28.08
N LEU A 500 -19.71 -26.92 27.67
CA LEU A 500 -18.67 -25.97 28.04
C LEU A 500 -19.07 -25.25 29.32
N THR A 501 -18.12 -25.13 30.24
CA THR A 501 -18.31 -24.44 31.52
C THR A 501 -17.18 -23.44 31.74
N ASN A 502 -17.22 -22.66 32.81
CA ASN A 502 -16.08 -21.80 33.18
C ASN A 502 -14.81 -22.61 33.50
N LYS A 503 -14.92 -23.88 33.90
CA LYS A 503 -13.79 -24.75 34.33
C LYS A 503 -13.25 -25.67 33.23
N GLY A 504 -14.09 -26.13 32.31
CA GLY A 504 -13.66 -27.11 31.32
C GLY A 504 -14.76 -27.58 30.37
N ILE A 505 -14.60 -28.80 29.85
CA ILE A 505 -15.51 -29.42 28.89
C ILE A 505 -15.96 -30.77 29.42
N HIS A 506 -17.27 -30.94 29.60
CA HIS A 506 -17.88 -32.24 29.81
C HIS A 506 -18.24 -32.85 28.45
N ILE A 507 -17.75 -34.05 28.17
CA ILE A 507 -17.93 -34.76 26.90
C ILE A 507 -18.67 -36.06 27.15
N LYS A 508 -19.65 -36.36 26.29
CA LYS A 508 -20.34 -37.65 26.27
C LYS A 508 -20.39 -38.18 24.84
N GLY A 509 -19.73 -39.32 24.61
CA GLY A 509 -19.87 -40.09 23.36
C GLY A 509 -20.99 -41.13 23.42
N LEU A 510 -21.48 -41.57 22.26
CA LEU A 510 -22.54 -42.59 22.10
C LEU A 510 -22.31 -43.87 22.92
N ILE A 511 -21.08 -44.39 22.94
CA ILE A 511 -20.70 -45.64 23.62
C ILE A 511 -19.73 -45.39 24.79
N GLN A 512 -19.20 -44.18 24.89
CA GLN A 512 -18.16 -43.83 25.87
C GLN A 512 -18.77 -43.35 27.19
N LYS A 513 -18.04 -43.54 28.31
CA LYS A 513 -18.39 -42.90 29.59
C LYS A 513 -18.21 -41.38 29.46
N ALA A 514 -19.00 -40.64 30.24
CA ALA A 514 -18.83 -39.19 30.34
C ALA A 514 -17.42 -38.87 30.85
N ARG A 515 -16.81 -37.81 30.33
CA ARG A 515 -15.49 -37.33 30.75
C ARG A 515 -15.54 -35.82 30.93
N PHE A 516 -14.92 -35.34 31.99
CA PHE A 516 -14.58 -33.94 32.16
C PHE A 516 -13.11 -33.75 31.81
N ILE A 517 -12.79 -32.67 31.09
CA ILE A 517 -11.42 -32.23 30.82
C ILE A 517 -11.36 -30.77 31.23
N SER A 518 -10.49 -30.44 32.19
CA SER A 518 -10.26 -29.04 32.56
C SER A 518 -9.57 -28.32 31.40
N TYR A 519 -9.77 -27.00 31.27
CA TYR A 519 -9.11 -26.25 30.18
C TYR A 519 -7.59 -26.32 30.22
N GLU A 520 -7.00 -26.37 31.42
CA GLU A 520 -5.55 -26.51 31.64
C GLU A 520 -4.99 -27.84 31.12
N GLU A 521 -5.82 -28.88 31.05
CA GLU A 521 -5.43 -30.19 30.53
C GLU A 521 -5.56 -30.29 29.01
N ILE A 522 -6.25 -29.35 28.34
CA ILE A 522 -6.45 -29.41 26.89
C ILE A 522 -5.18 -28.96 26.16
N ASN A 523 -4.53 -29.89 25.47
CA ASN A 523 -3.32 -29.64 24.69
C ASN A 523 -3.62 -29.52 23.19
N GLU A 524 -4.66 -30.19 22.70
CA GLU A 524 -4.99 -30.23 21.28
C GLU A 524 -6.49 -30.31 21.01
N ILE A 525 -6.94 -29.54 20.01
CA ILE A 525 -8.30 -29.58 19.45
C ILE A 525 -8.19 -29.54 17.94
N PHE A 526 -8.67 -30.58 17.24
CA PHE A 526 -8.55 -30.69 15.79
C PHE A 526 -9.63 -31.58 15.17
N LEU A 527 -9.79 -31.49 13.85
CA LEU A 527 -10.65 -32.38 13.06
C LEU A 527 -9.83 -33.47 12.38
N LYS A 528 -10.25 -34.73 12.48
CA LYS A 528 -9.57 -35.88 11.85
C LYS A 528 -10.50 -36.66 10.92
N GLY A 529 -9.90 -37.31 9.91
CA GLY A 529 -10.60 -38.21 9.01
C GLY A 529 -11.40 -37.51 7.91
N PHE A 530 -12.06 -38.32 7.08
CA PHE A 530 -12.85 -37.84 5.94
C PHE A 530 -14.12 -37.12 6.38
N SER A 531 -14.80 -37.63 7.42
CA SER A 531 -15.98 -37.00 8.01
C SER A 531 -15.66 -35.81 8.90
N LYS A 532 -14.37 -35.53 9.16
CA LYS A 532 -13.91 -34.43 10.04
C LYS A 532 -14.53 -34.52 11.44
N GLU A 533 -14.33 -35.65 12.12
CA GLU A 533 -14.75 -35.78 13.52
C GLU A 533 -13.86 -34.92 14.41
N LEU A 534 -14.44 -34.36 15.48
CA LEU A 534 -13.75 -33.52 16.44
C LEU A 534 -12.99 -34.37 17.45
N TYR A 535 -11.75 -34.00 17.73
CA TYR A 535 -10.93 -34.60 18.77
C TYR A 535 -10.45 -33.54 19.76
N ILE A 536 -10.56 -33.86 21.05
CA ILE A 536 -10.03 -33.07 22.17
C ILE A 536 -9.13 -34.01 22.98
N ASN A 537 -7.81 -33.77 23.00
CA ASN A 537 -6.83 -34.68 23.63
C ASN A 537 -7.03 -36.16 23.24
N ASN A 538 -7.18 -36.44 21.94
CA ASN A 538 -7.50 -37.78 21.39
C ASN A 538 -8.86 -38.37 21.77
N ILE A 539 -9.75 -37.62 22.44
CA ILE A 539 -11.12 -38.02 22.72
C ILE A 539 -12.01 -37.55 21.57
N GLU A 540 -12.61 -38.52 20.87
CA GLU A 540 -13.55 -38.27 19.79
C GLU A 540 -14.88 -37.70 20.32
N VAL A 541 -15.29 -36.58 19.74
CA VAL A 541 -16.58 -35.93 19.95
C VAL A 541 -17.33 -36.00 18.63
N SER A 542 -18.44 -36.73 18.64
CA SER A 542 -19.29 -36.94 17.47
C SER A 542 -19.92 -35.62 17.03
N LEU A 543 -19.80 -35.30 15.74
CA LEU A 543 -20.40 -34.12 15.10
C LEU A 543 -21.38 -34.52 13.97
N THR A 544 -22.16 -35.58 14.15
CA THR A 544 -23.03 -36.14 13.10
C THR A 544 -24.14 -35.19 12.65
N GLN A 545 -24.57 -34.29 13.53
CA GLN A 545 -25.58 -33.26 13.28
C GLN A 545 -25.02 -31.97 12.68
N LEU A 546 -23.69 -31.87 12.52
CA LEU A 546 -23.02 -30.80 11.77
C LEU A 546 -22.50 -31.39 10.46
N SER A 547 -23.14 -31.01 9.36
CA SER A 547 -22.81 -31.51 8.03
C SER A 547 -21.82 -30.59 7.31
N GLU A 548 -21.86 -29.29 7.56
CA GLU A 548 -21.02 -28.33 6.86
C GLU A 548 -19.62 -28.29 7.48
N ARG A 549 -18.59 -28.40 6.62
CA ARG A 549 -17.19 -28.36 7.06
C ARG A 549 -16.85 -27.07 7.81
N HIS A 550 -17.31 -25.93 7.31
CA HIS A 550 -17.11 -24.63 7.97
C HIS A 550 -17.68 -24.67 9.40
N SER A 551 -18.89 -25.20 9.62
CA SER A 551 -19.48 -25.29 10.96
C SER A 551 -18.59 -26.06 11.93
N LYS A 552 -17.95 -27.14 11.47
CA LYS A 552 -17.03 -27.92 12.30
C LYS A 552 -15.73 -27.19 12.61
N GLU A 553 -15.17 -26.48 11.63
CA GLU A 553 -13.92 -25.72 11.81
C GLU A 553 -14.15 -24.50 12.71
N GLU A 554 -15.28 -23.81 12.57
CA GLU A 554 -15.68 -22.73 13.47
C GLU A 554 -15.92 -23.23 14.90
N LEU A 555 -16.49 -24.42 15.06
CA LEU A 555 -16.61 -25.05 16.38
C LEU A 555 -15.24 -25.33 17.00
N VAL A 556 -14.24 -25.78 16.23
CA VAL A 556 -12.87 -25.94 16.73
C VAL A 556 -12.29 -24.61 17.19
N SER A 557 -12.41 -23.55 16.40
CA SER A 557 -11.93 -22.21 16.77
C SER A 557 -12.62 -21.67 18.02
N LEU A 558 -13.93 -21.88 18.15
CA LEU A 558 -14.70 -21.57 19.36
C LEU A 558 -14.15 -22.30 20.60
N LEU A 559 -13.90 -23.60 20.49
CA LEU A 559 -13.39 -24.40 21.60
C LEU A 559 -11.96 -23.99 21.99
N LYS A 560 -11.10 -23.69 21.01
CA LYS A 560 -9.75 -23.16 21.27
C LYS A 560 -9.79 -21.80 21.96
N TYR A 561 -10.69 -20.92 21.53
CA TYR A 561 -10.87 -19.60 22.14
C TYR A 561 -11.30 -19.72 23.61
N ILE A 562 -12.32 -20.54 23.89
CA ILE A 562 -12.84 -20.72 25.25
C ILE A 562 -11.82 -21.41 26.17
N SER A 563 -11.03 -22.35 25.64
CA SER A 563 -9.98 -23.05 26.39
C SER A 563 -8.69 -22.26 26.57
N GLY A 564 -8.49 -21.17 25.83
CA GLY A 564 -7.26 -20.38 25.88
C GLY A 564 -6.13 -20.93 25.02
N LEU A 565 -6.38 -21.97 24.21
CA LEU A 565 -5.42 -22.53 23.25
C LEU A 565 -5.17 -21.63 22.03
N SER A 566 -5.97 -20.58 21.84
CA SER A 566 -5.80 -19.60 20.76
C SER A 566 -4.78 -18.48 21.07
N ARG A 567 -4.07 -18.56 22.21
CA ARG A 567 -3.08 -17.56 22.64
C ARG A 567 -1.67 -17.90 22.18
#